data_AF-A0A0C3P3H6-F1
#
_entry.id   AF-A0A0C3P3H6-F1
#
_cell.length_a   1.000
_cell.length_b   1.000
_cell.length_c   1.000
_cell.angle_alpha   90.00
_cell.angle_beta   90.00
_cell.angle_gamma   90.00
#
_symmetry.space_group_name_H-M   'P 1'
#
loop_
_entity.id
_entity.type
_entity.pdbx_description
1 polymer ?
#
loop_
_entity_poly.entity_id
_entity_poly.type
_entity_poly.pdbx_seq_one_letter_code
_entity_poly.pdbx_strand_id
1 'polypeptide(L)'
;MPEDHDEDDSTTPGLPRLVCLILFGTPSLEGLLRIILANDNRWETQRQLMVDRTTNINTISALILPTTAAFLTTSGPTDITNWSHTLPYVCLLTGSAFTTLSLVSGLGVLAFLNTLQARTVREMLQNKRKFFGRITLLMMPFLCLFMSGLVLVIGSVSAVWFGNSTWAKTVVTTAFALFIFMIFMIFDSLSVN
;
A
#
# COMPACT_ATOMS: atom_id res chain seq x y z
N MET A 1 46.69 6.12 -13.60
CA MET A 1 46.07 7.42 -13.30
C MET A 1 44.57 7.14 -13.23
N PRO A 2 43.96 7.13 -12.04
CA PRO A 2 42.56 6.79 -11.87
C PRO A 2 41.73 8.04 -12.13
N GLU A 3 40.76 7.95 -13.05
CA GLU A 3 39.66 8.91 -13.11
C GLU A 3 38.51 8.33 -12.29
N ASP A 4 38.39 8.86 -11.07
CA ASP A 4 37.13 8.92 -10.33
C ASP A 4 36.10 9.64 -11.22
N HIS A 5 35.03 8.94 -11.54
CA HIS A 5 33.78 9.57 -11.92
C HIS A 5 32.76 9.25 -10.83
N ASP A 6 32.91 9.98 -9.73
CA ASP A 6 31.79 10.39 -8.89
C ASP A 6 30.89 11.36 -9.68
N GLU A 7 29.63 11.43 -9.24
CA GLU A 7 28.54 12.32 -9.67
C GLU A 7 27.69 11.91 -10.88
N ASP A 8 26.59 11.21 -10.58
CA ASP A 8 25.27 11.76 -10.91
C ASP A 8 24.26 11.35 -9.81
N ASP A 9 24.30 12.07 -8.68
CA ASP A 9 23.27 12.07 -7.64
C ASP A 9 22.18 13.09 -8.03
N SER A 10 21.40 12.74 -9.06
CA SER A 10 20.21 13.50 -9.42
C SER A 10 18.99 13.01 -8.64
N THR A 11 18.65 13.83 -7.66
CA THR A 11 17.44 13.98 -6.85
C THR A 11 16.10 13.68 -7.55
N THR A 12 15.86 12.43 -7.91
CA THR A 12 14.50 11.85 -7.94
C THR A 12 14.59 10.40 -7.48
N PRO A 13 13.88 10.00 -6.40
CA PRO A 13 13.84 8.59 -6.03
C PRO A 13 13.10 7.86 -7.15
N GLY A 14 13.85 7.18 -8.02
CA GLY A 14 13.25 6.33 -9.04
C GLY A 14 12.22 5.42 -8.39
N LEU A 15 11.05 5.29 -9.01
CA LEU A 15 9.95 4.41 -8.59
C LEU A 15 10.41 3.04 -8.02
N PRO A 16 11.40 2.33 -8.60
CA PRO A 16 11.92 1.08 -8.01
C PRO A 16 12.60 1.23 -6.63
N ARG A 17 13.22 2.37 -6.35
CA ARG A 17 13.90 2.68 -5.07
C ARG A 17 12.87 2.91 -3.96
N LEU A 18 11.82 3.66 -4.29
CA LEU A 18 10.68 3.93 -3.41
C LEU A 18 9.88 2.66 -3.13
N VAL A 19 9.70 1.83 -4.17
CA VAL A 19 9.15 0.47 -4.06
C VAL A 19 9.98 -0.41 -3.12
N CYS A 20 11.30 -0.44 -3.27
CA CYS A 20 12.17 -1.21 -2.36
C CYS A 20 12.11 -0.69 -0.92
N LEU A 21 12.05 0.63 -0.74
CA LEU A 21 11.93 1.25 0.58
C LEU A 21 10.61 0.90 1.27
N ILE A 22 9.49 1.03 0.56
CA ILE A 22 8.16 0.71 1.10
C ILE A 22 8.05 -0.79 1.40
N LEU A 23 8.52 -1.65 0.50
CA LEU A 23 8.36 -3.11 0.65
C LEU A 23 9.34 -3.71 1.65
N PHE A 24 10.63 -3.41 1.47
CA PHE A 24 11.73 -4.05 2.18
C PHE A 24 12.32 -3.18 3.29
N GLY A 25 11.92 -1.92 3.42
CA GLY A 25 12.55 -1.00 4.38
C GLY A 25 14.02 -0.70 4.03
N THR A 26 14.47 -1.07 2.83
CA THR A 26 15.85 -0.89 2.38
C THR A 26 15.87 -0.10 1.06
N PRO A 27 16.74 0.91 0.95
CA PRO A 27 16.76 1.81 -0.21
C PRO A 27 17.30 1.19 -1.49
N SER A 28 17.82 -0.05 -1.45
CA SER A 28 18.33 -0.71 -2.65
C SER A 28 18.31 -2.23 -2.56
N LEU A 29 18.21 -2.85 -3.74
CA LEU A 29 18.33 -4.29 -3.93
C LEU A 29 19.73 -4.81 -3.56
N GLU A 30 20.76 -4.01 -3.85
CA GLU A 30 22.13 -4.22 -3.40
C GLU A 30 22.20 -4.34 -1.87
N GLY A 31 21.43 -3.50 -1.15
CA GLY A 31 21.32 -3.53 0.31
C GLY A 31 20.70 -4.83 0.81
N LEU A 32 19.61 -5.28 0.18
CA LEU A 32 18.99 -6.57 0.48
C LEU A 32 19.96 -7.74 0.22
N LEU A 33 20.67 -7.71 -0.91
CA LEU A 33 21.65 -8.71 -1.30
C LEU A 33 22.81 -8.76 -0.30
N ARG A 34 23.31 -7.59 0.15
CA ARG A 34 24.34 -7.49 1.19
C ARG A 34 23.88 -8.08 2.52
N ILE A 35 22.61 -7.91 2.89
CA ILE A 35 22.04 -8.50 4.11
C ILE A 35 21.98 -10.03 4.00
N ILE A 36 21.49 -10.54 2.86
CA ILE A 36 21.37 -11.98 2.60
C ILE A 36 22.74 -12.67 2.56
N LEU A 37 23.75 -12.02 1.99
CA LEU A 37 25.11 -12.55 1.88
C LEU A 37 25.90 -12.47 3.18
N ALA A 38 25.60 -11.52 4.05
CA ALA A 38 26.40 -11.26 5.25
C ALA A 38 25.99 -12.14 6.44
N ASN A 39 24.70 -12.45 6.64
CA ASN A 39 24.26 -13.20 7.82
C ASN A 39 22.82 -13.78 7.67
N ASP A 40 22.68 -15.09 7.86
CA ASP A 40 21.37 -15.78 7.85
C ASP A 40 20.40 -15.24 8.92
N ASN A 41 20.91 -14.77 10.07
CA ASN A 41 20.07 -14.20 11.13
C ASN A 41 19.42 -12.87 10.70
N ARG A 42 20.14 -12.07 9.91
CA ARG A 42 19.59 -10.80 9.38
C ARG A 42 18.55 -11.04 8.30
N TRP A 43 18.71 -12.10 7.50
CA TRP A 43 17.71 -12.52 6.53
C TRP A 43 16.39 -12.89 7.23
N GLU A 44 16.43 -13.70 8.28
CA GLU A 44 15.21 -14.10 9.00
C GLU A 44 14.51 -12.89 9.64
N THR A 45 15.27 -11.94 10.17
CA THR A 45 14.72 -10.67 10.69
C THR A 45 13.99 -9.88 9.60
N GLN A 46 14.59 -9.74 8.42
CA GLN A 46 13.97 -9.03 7.28
C GLN A 46 12.73 -9.75 6.77
N ARG A 47 12.78 -11.08 6.68
CA ARG A 47 11.63 -11.91 6.30
C ARG A 47 10.49 -11.76 7.30
N GLN A 48 10.78 -11.76 8.60
CA GLN A 48 9.78 -11.54 9.64
C GLN A 48 9.12 -10.17 9.50
N LEU A 49 9.89 -9.11 9.25
CA LEU A 49 9.34 -7.76 8.99
C LEU A 49 8.39 -7.74 7.79
N MET A 50 8.68 -8.48 6.71
CA MET A 50 7.78 -8.58 5.55
C MET A 50 6.51 -9.36 5.89
N VAL A 51 6.63 -10.44 6.66
CA VAL A 51 5.50 -11.24 7.15
C VAL A 51 4.59 -10.39 8.03
N ASP A 52 5.16 -9.63 8.98
CA ASP A 52 4.41 -8.76 9.88
C ASP A 52 3.67 -7.66 9.11
N ARG A 53 4.34 -7.00 8.15
CA ARG A 53 3.71 -5.98 7.28
C ARG A 53 2.57 -6.56 6.45
N THR A 54 2.76 -7.74 5.85
CA THR A 54 1.73 -8.39 5.05
C THR A 54 0.55 -8.84 5.92
N THR A 55 0.82 -9.31 7.13
CA THR A 55 -0.21 -9.67 8.12
C THR A 55 -1.04 -8.47 8.49
N ASN A 56 -0.41 -7.33 8.81
CA ASN A 56 -1.12 -6.08 9.13
C ASN A 56 -2.02 -5.62 7.98
N ILE A 57 -1.53 -5.71 6.74
CA ILE A 57 -2.32 -5.39 5.54
C ILE A 57 -3.52 -6.31 5.39
N ASN A 58 -3.34 -7.61 5.57
CA ASN A 58 -4.44 -8.57 5.53
C ASN A 58 -5.47 -8.30 6.62
N THR A 59 -5.04 -7.95 7.83
CA THR A 59 -5.94 -7.56 8.92
C THR A 59 -6.76 -6.32 8.52
N ILE A 60 -6.13 -5.30 7.96
CA ILE A 60 -6.82 -4.09 7.48
C ILE A 60 -7.83 -4.46 6.37
N SER A 61 -7.42 -5.23 5.37
CA SER A 61 -8.31 -5.69 4.29
C SER A 61 -9.51 -6.48 4.81
N ALA A 62 -9.30 -7.35 5.80
CA ALA A 62 -10.36 -8.14 6.43
C ALA A 62 -11.33 -7.28 7.25
N LEU A 63 -10.93 -6.11 7.72
CA LEU A 63 -11.82 -5.14 8.38
C LEU A 63 -12.59 -4.26 7.39
N ILE A 64 -11.97 -3.89 6.28
CA ILE A 64 -12.59 -3.07 5.24
C ILE A 64 -13.76 -3.82 4.58
N LEU A 65 -13.60 -5.11 4.26
CA LEU A 65 -14.63 -5.91 3.59
C LEU A 65 -16.00 -5.90 4.32
N PRO A 66 -16.12 -6.31 5.59
CA PRO A 66 -17.40 -6.30 6.30
C PRO A 66 -17.93 -4.86 6.47
N THR A 67 -17.05 -3.88 6.64
CA THR A 67 -17.45 -2.47 6.72
C THR A 67 -18.10 -2.00 5.43
N THR A 68 -17.47 -2.25 4.28
CA THR A 68 -18.04 -1.92 2.96
C THR A 68 -19.31 -2.69 2.67
N ALA A 69 -19.38 -3.97 3.07
CA ALA A 69 -20.59 -4.77 2.96
C ALA A 69 -21.74 -4.18 3.79
N ALA A 70 -21.48 -3.74 5.01
CA ALA A 70 -22.47 -3.07 5.85
C ALA A 70 -22.99 -1.79 5.20
N PHE A 71 -22.12 -0.97 4.60
CA PHE A 71 -22.56 0.23 3.87
C PHE A 71 -23.39 -0.10 2.62
N LEU A 72 -23.08 -1.19 1.93
CA LEU A 72 -23.85 -1.64 0.75
C LEU A 72 -25.22 -2.23 1.13
N THR A 73 -25.36 -2.83 2.31
CA THR A 73 -26.61 -3.45 2.77
C THR A 73 -27.49 -2.53 3.61
N THR A 74 -26.96 -1.40 4.09
CA THR A 74 -27.74 -0.44 4.88
C THR A 74 -28.76 0.29 3.99
N SER A 75 -30.02 0.24 4.39
CA SER A 75 -31.15 0.78 3.62
C SER A 75 -31.20 2.31 3.63
N GLY A 76 -31.27 2.91 2.44
CA GLY A 76 -31.83 4.23 2.16
C GLY A 76 -30.90 5.44 2.40
N PRO A 77 -30.97 6.49 1.55
CA PRO A 77 -30.24 7.72 1.79
C PRO A 77 -30.78 8.38 3.06
N THR A 78 -29.93 8.49 4.08
CA THR A 78 -30.15 9.47 5.14
C THR A 78 -29.98 10.87 4.53
N ASP A 79 -30.61 11.90 5.10
CA ASP A 79 -30.45 13.29 4.62
C ASP A 79 -28.98 13.76 4.52
N ILE A 80 -28.10 13.05 5.23
CA ILE A 80 -26.67 13.28 5.35
C ILE A 80 -25.88 12.64 4.20
N THR A 81 -26.23 11.43 3.75
CA THR A 81 -25.42 10.65 2.80
C THR A 81 -26.28 9.88 1.82
N ASN A 82 -26.01 10.04 0.53
CA ASN A 82 -26.69 9.32 -0.55
C ASN A 82 -25.82 8.19 -1.11
N TRP A 83 -25.87 7.03 -0.45
CA TRP A 83 -25.15 5.82 -0.87
C TRP A 83 -25.73 5.15 -2.12
N SER A 84 -27.00 5.42 -2.43
CA SER A 84 -27.72 4.83 -3.56
C SER A 84 -27.37 5.45 -4.90
N HIS A 85 -26.62 6.55 -4.91
CA HIS A 85 -26.15 7.16 -6.15
C HIS A 85 -25.15 6.24 -6.86
N THR A 86 -25.16 6.23 -8.20
CA THR A 86 -24.36 5.30 -9.01
C THR A 86 -22.87 5.39 -8.71
N LEU A 87 -22.34 6.62 -8.56
CA LEU A 87 -20.92 6.84 -8.30
C LEU A 87 -20.43 6.21 -6.97
N PRO A 88 -20.98 6.54 -5.79
CA PRO A 88 -20.55 5.93 -4.53
C PRO A 88 -20.79 4.43 -4.51
N TYR A 89 -21.89 3.93 -5.10
CA TYR A 89 -22.17 2.50 -5.17
C TYR A 89 -21.11 1.73 -5.97
N VAL A 90 -20.77 2.20 -7.17
CA VAL A 90 -19.71 1.59 -7.99
C VAL A 90 -18.36 1.68 -7.30
N CYS A 91 -18.04 2.81 -6.66
CA CYS A 91 -16.79 2.96 -5.91
C CYS A 91 -16.70 1.96 -4.73
N LEU A 92 -17.76 1.80 -3.95
CA LEU A 92 -17.80 0.83 -2.84
C LEU A 92 -17.64 -0.61 -3.35
N LEU A 93 -18.28 -0.95 -4.47
CA LEU A 93 -18.18 -2.28 -5.08
C LEU A 93 -16.79 -2.54 -5.66
N THR A 94 -16.21 -1.59 -6.40
CA THR A 94 -14.86 -1.71 -6.95
C THR A 94 -13.81 -1.74 -5.84
N GLY A 95 -13.97 -0.91 -4.80
CA GLY A 95 -13.12 -0.93 -3.61
C GLY A 95 -13.16 -2.27 -2.87
N SER A 96 -14.35 -2.85 -2.66
CA SER A 96 -14.46 -4.17 -2.03
C SER A 96 -13.84 -5.28 -2.88
N ALA A 97 -13.97 -5.22 -4.21
CA ALA A 97 -13.29 -6.16 -5.12
C ALA A 97 -11.75 -6.06 -5.01
N PHE A 98 -11.20 -4.84 -5.04
CA PHE A 98 -9.75 -4.63 -4.85
C PHE A 98 -9.27 -5.05 -3.46
N THR A 99 -10.07 -4.83 -2.42
CA THR A 99 -9.77 -5.28 -1.05
C THR A 99 -9.73 -6.80 -0.98
N THR A 100 -10.69 -7.48 -1.62
CA THR A 100 -10.72 -8.95 -1.69
C THR A 100 -9.49 -9.48 -2.42
N LEU A 101 -9.12 -8.86 -3.54
CA LEU A 101 -7.92 -9.22 -4.29
C LEU A 101 -6.64 -8.98 -3.48
N SER A 102 -6.59 -7.88 -2.72
CA SER A 102 -5.50 -7.60 -1.79
C SER A 102 -5.39 -8.67 -0.70
N LEU A 103 -6.51 -9.08 -0.10
CA LEU A 103 -6.53 -10.13 0.93
C LEU A 103 -6.04 -11.48 0.39
N VAL A 104 -6.56 -11.91 -0.77
CA VAL A 104 -6.17 -13.18 -1.40
C VAL A 104 -4.70 -13.16 -1.82
N SER A 105 -4.25 -12.08 -2.45
CA SER A 105 -2.84 -11.93 -2.84
C SER A 105 -1.92 -11.84 -1.62
N GLY A 106 -2.33 -11.18 -0.54
CA GLY A 106 -1.58 -11.10 0.71
C GLY A 106 -1.42 -12.46 1.39
N LEU A 107 -2.47 -13.30 1.38
CA LEU A 107 -2.36 -14.70 1.83
C LEU A 107 -1.37 -15.50 0.97
N GLY A 108 -1.42 -15.33 -0.36
CA GLY A 108 -0.46 -15.95 -1.27
C GLY A 108 0.98 -15.50 -1.00
N VAL A 109 1.19 -14.22 -0.73
CA VAL A 109 2.49 -13.65 -0.34
C VAL A 109 2.98 -14.23 0.98
N LEU A 110 2.11 -14.37 1.99
CA LEU A 110 2.46 -15.00 3.26
C LEU A 110 2.90 -16.46 3.08
N ALA A 111 2.15 -17.24 2.28
CA ALA A 111 2.52 -18.62 1.96
C ALA A 111 3.87 -18.70 1.22
N PHE A 112 4.11 -17.77 0.29
CA PHE A 112 5.38 -17.67 -0.43
C PHE A 112 6.54 -17.28 0.50
N LEU A 113 6.36 -16.27 1.36
CA LEU A 113 7.37 -15.85 2.34
C LEU A 113 7.67 -16.98 3.33
N ASN A 114 6.66 -17.78 3.70
CA ASN A 114 6.86 -18.93 4.60
C ASN A 114 7.69 -20.07 4.01
N THR A 115 7.72 -20.18 2.69
CA THR A 115 8.51 -21.21 1.98
C THR A 115 9.85 -20.67 1.46
N LEU A 116 10.12 -19.38 1.63
CA LEU A 116 11.30 -18.72 1.10
C LEU A 116 12.55 -19.04 1.93
N GLN A 117 13.54 -19.67 1.30
CA GLN A 117 14.87 -19.86 1.88
C GLN A 117 15.87 -18.84 1.30
N ALA A 118 16.87 -18.44 2.10
CA ALA A 118 17.92 -17.49 1.68
C ALA A 118 18.62 -17.91 0.38
N ARG A 119 18.85 -19.22 0.20
CA ARG A 119 19.44 -19.80 -1.01
C ARG A 119 18.58 -19.55 -2.25
N THR A 120 17.27 -19.73 -2.14
CA THR A 120 16.33 -19.51 -3.24
C THR A 120 16.31 -18.03 -3.65
N VAL A 121 16.45 -17.10 -2.69
CA VAL A 121 16.53 -15.67 -3.00
C VAL A 121 17.79 -15.33 -3.77
N ARG A 122 18.93 -15.94 -3.41
CA ARG A 122 20.20 -15.78 -4.12
C ARG A 122 20.12 -16.24 -5.58
N GLU A 123 19.46 -17.36 -5.84
CA GLU A 123 19.20 -17.87 -7.19
C GLU A 123 18.21 -16.99 -7.96
N MET A 124 17.20 -16.41 -7.28
CA MET A 124 16.27 -15.46 -7.90
C MET A 124 16.98 -14.17 -8.34
N LEU A 125 17.93 -13.68 -7.55
CA LEU A 125 18.69 -12.44 -7.83
C LEU A 125 19.56 -12.56 -9.09
N GLN A 126 20.00 -13.77 -9.47
CA GLN A 126 20.77 -13.97 -10.70
C GLN A 126 19.96 -13.68 -11.97
N ASN A 127 18.62 -13.70 -11.91
CA ASN A 127 17.76 -13.51 -13.07
C ASN A 127 16.84 -12.29 -12.91
N LYS A 128 17.35 -11.09 -13.24
CA LYS A 128 16.70 -9.78 -13.04
C LYS A 128 15.23 -9.73 -13.51
N ARG A 129 14.88 -10.35 -14.65
CA ARG A 129 13.50 -10.38 -15.17
C ARG A 129 12.55 -11.19 -14.30
N LYS A 130 12.95 -12.41 -13.91
CA LYS A 130 12.14 -13.28 -13.04
C LYS A 130 12.02 -12.69 -11.64
N PHE A 131 13.08 -12.05 -11.18
CA PHE A 131 13.10 -11.33 -9.92
C PHE A 131 12.07 -10.21 -9.91
N PHE A 132 12.09 -9.32 -10.90
CA PHE A 132 11.13 -8.21 -11.00
C PHE A 132 9.67 -8.68 -11.00
N GLY A 133 9.36 -9.78 -11.71
CA GLY A 133 8.04 -10.39 -11.68
C GLY A 133 7.60 -10.85 -10.28
N ARG A 134 8.50 -11.47 -9.52
CA ARG A 134 8.19 -11.93 -8.15
C ARG A 134 8.02 -10.77 -7.17
N ILE A 135 8.83 -9.71 -7.30
CA ILE A 135 8.68 -8.50 -6.48
C ILE A 135 7.38 -7.77 -6.81
N THR A 136 7.01 -7.70 -8.09
CA THR A 136 5.72 -7.15 -8.52
C THR A 136 4.57 -7.92 -7.90
N LEU A 137 4.68 -9.26 -7.85
CA LEU A 137 3.68 -10.12 -7.22
C LEU A 137 3.62 -9.92 -5.70
N LEU A 138 4.77 -9.66 -5.06
CA LEU A 138 4.87 -9.32 -3.63
C LEU A 138 4.26 -7.95 -3.32
N MET A 139 4.33 -7.02 -4.26
CA MET A 139 3.73 -5.68 -4.16
C MET A 139 2.24 -5.64 -4.48
N MET A 140 1.72 -6.63 -5.19
CA MET A 140 0.32 -6.71 -5.58
C MET A 140 -0.66 -6.45 -4.42
N PRO A 141 -0.54 -7.08 -3.23
CA PRO A 141 -1.48 -6.80 -2.14
C PRO A 141 -1.45 -5.35 -1.67
N PHE A 142 -0.27 -4.72 -1.65
CA PHE A 142 -0.10 -3.32 -1.28
C PHE A 142 -0.76 -2.39 -2.29
N LEU A 143 -0.49 -2.60 -3.58
CA LEU A 143 -1.06 -1.78 -4.66
C LEU A 143 -2.59 -1.93 -4.72
N CYS A 144 -3.10 -3.15 -4.60
CA CYS A 144 -4.53 -3.41 -4.56
C CYS A 144 -5.19 -2.75 -3.34
N LEU A 145 -4.56 -2.81 -2.15
CA LEU A 145 -5.11 -2.15 -0.97
C LEU A 145 -5.08 -0.63 -1.09
N PHE A 146 -3.99 -0.08 -1.63
CA PHE A 146 -3.86 1.36 -1.86
C PHE A 146 -4.92 1.88 -2.84
N MET A 147 -5.08 1.19 -3.98
CA MET A 147 -6.12 1.52 -4.96
C MET A 147 -7.53 1.36 -4.38
N SER A 148 -7.76 0.31 -3.58
CA SER A 148 -9.01 0.15 -2.85
C SER A 148 -9.29 1.35 -1.95
N GLY A 149 -8.31 1.75 -1.13
CA GLY A 149 -8.42 2.90 -0.24
C GLY A 149 -8.78 4.19 -0.99
N LEU A 150 -8.10 4.48 -2.11
CA LEU A 150 -8.41 5.64 -2.95
C LEU A 150 -9.86 5.61 -3.47
N VAL A 151 -10.28 4.47 -4.02
CA VAL A 151 -11.63 4.33 -4.57
C VAL A 151 -12.69 4.43 -3.47
N LEU A 152 -12.45 3.86 -2.29
CA LEU A 152 -13.35 3.95 -1.14
C LEU A 152 -13.46 5.37 -0.58
N VAL A 153 -12.34 6.11 -0.52
CA VAL A 153 -12.34 7.53 -0.12
C VAL A 153 -13.14 8.35 -1.11
N ILE A 154 -12.91 8.17 -2.42
CA ILE A 154 -13.67 8.86 -3.48
C ILE A 154 -15.16 8.52 -3.36
N GLY A 155 -15.51 7.26 -3.16
CA GLY A 155 -16.89 6.82 -2.97
C GLY A 155 -17.55 7.47 -1.75
N SER A 156 -16.83 7.51 -0.62
CA SER A 156 -17.33 8.09 0.63
C SER A 156 -17.54 9.60 0.53
N VAL A 157 -16.57 10.33 -0.04
CA VAL A 157 -16.69 11.78 -0.26
C VAL A 157 -17.82 12.09 -1.24
N SER A 158 -17.94 11.29 -2.31
CA SER A 158 -19.02 11.44 -3.29
C SER A 158 -20.39 11.22 -2.65
N ALA A 159 -20.54 10.21 -1.78
CA ALA A 159 -21.80 9.93 -1.09
C ALA A 159 -22.28 11.11 -0.23
N VAL A 160 -21.36 11.81 0.44
CA VAL A 160 -21.66 13.02 1.22
C VAL A 160 -22.00 14.20 0.31
N TRP A 161 -21.28 14.35 -0.81
CA TRP A 161 -21.49 15.45 -1.73
C TRP A 161 -22.86 15.40 -2.42
N PHE A 162 -23.33 14.18 -2.73
CA PHE A 162 -24.68 13.93 -3.24
C PHE A 162 -25.77 13.90 -2.15
N GLY A 163 -25.39 14.04 -0.88
CA GLY A 163 -26.32 14.23 0.23
C GLY A 163 -26.93 15.64 0.26
N ASN A 164 -28.04 15.79 0.96
CA ASN A 164 -28.79 17.06 1.04
C ASN A 164 -28.30 17.97 2.19
N SER A 165 -27.42 17.46 3.07
CA SER A 165 -26.91 18.21 4.23
C SER A 165 -25.66 19.03 3.91
N THR A 166 -25.77 20.36 3.93
CA THR A 166 -24.64 21.30 3.80
C THR A 166 -23.68 21.22 4.99
N TRP A 167 -24.19 20.87 6.17
CA TRP A 167 -23.37 20.66 7.37
C TRP A 167 -22.38 19.50 7.17
N ALA A 168 -22.88 18.37 6.65
CA ALA A 168 -22.07 17.18 6.39
C ALA A 168 -20.93 17.48 5.40
N LYS A 169 -21.22 18.23 4.32
CA LYS A 169 -20.22 18.64 3.32
C LYS A 169 -19.10 19.46 3.96
N THR A 170 -19.47 20.45 4.78
CA THR A 170 -18.50 21.33 5.46
C THR A 170 -17.57 20.55 6.40
N VAL A 171 -18.13 19.64 7.19
CA VAL A 171 -17.36 18.80 8.12
C VAL A 171 -16.38 17.90 7.36
N VAL A 172 -16.83 17.24 6.30
CA VAL A 172 -15.97 16.33 5.51
C VAL A 172 -14.87 17.08 4.79
N THR A 173 -15.16 18.22 4.16
CA THR A 173 -14.13 19.03 3.50
C THR A 173 -13.10 19.56 4.49
N THR A 174 -13.54 20.02 5.67
CA THR A 174 -12.64 20.50 6.73
C THR A 174 -11.75 19.38 7.25
N ALA A 175 -12.31 18.21 7.53
CA ALA A 175 -11.55 17.04 7.97
C ALA A 175 -10.52 16.60 6.92
N PHE A 176 -10.88 16.60 5.63
CA PHE A 176 -9.97 16.24 4.55
C PHE A 176 -8.84 17.26 4.37
N ALA A 177 -9.14 18.56 4.48
CA ALA A 177 -8.13 19.62 4.46
C ALA A 177 -7.14 19.48 5.63
N LEU A 178 -7.62 19.21 6.84
CA LEU A 178 -6.77 18.94 8.00
C LEU A 178 -5.91 17.69 7.82
N PHE A 179 -6.46 16.63 7.24
CA PHE A 179 -5.70 15.41 6.95
C PHE A 179 -4.55 15.67 5.97
N ILE A 180 -4.82 16.40 4.88
CA ILE A 180 -3.78 16.81 3.93
C ILE A 180 -2.73 17.69 4.61
N PHE A 181 -3.16 18.67 5.41
CA PHE A 181 -2.25 19.55 6.15
C PHE A 181 -1.33 18.77 7.09
N MET A 182 -1.87 17.80 7.83
CA MET A 182 -1.07 16.92 8.71
C MET A 182 -0.06 16.09 7.92
N ILE A 183 -0.43 15.58 6.75
CA ILE A 183 0.51 14.89 5.84
C ILE A 183 1.66 15.81 5.44
N PHE A 184 1.36 17.05 5.02
CA PHE A 184 2.39 18.01 4.67
C PHE A 184 3.30 18.35 5.84
N MET A 185 2.76 18.55 7.05
CA MET A 185 3.58 18.80 8.24
C MET A 185 4.50 17.63 8.57
N ILE A 186 4.05 16.38 8.39
CA ILE A 186 4.91 15.20 8.60
C ILE A 186 6.03 15.15 7.57
N PHE A 187 5.72 15.40 6.29
CA PHE A 187 6.75 15.43 5.25
C PHE A 187 7.76 16.56 5.46
N ASP A 188 7.30 17.74 5.87
CA ASP A 188 8.17 18.87 6.20
C ASP A 188 9.09 18.52 7.39
N SER A 189 8.53 17.94 8.46
CA SER A 189 9.31 17.48 9.61
C SER A 189 10.33 16.39 9.27
N LEU A 190 10.05 15.54 8.28
CA LEU A 190 10.98 14.51 7.80
C LEU A 190 12.02 15.07 6.83
N SER A 191 11.75 16.20 6.18
CA SER A 191 12.69 16.86 5.27
C SER A 191 13.71 17.74 6.00
N VAL A 192 13.43 18.13 7.24
CA VAL A 192 14.29 19.01 8.05
C VAL A 192 15.33 18.22 8.87
N ASN A 193 15.17 16.90 8.99
CA ASN A 193 16.09 15.98 9.68
C ASN A 193 16.94 15.18 8.69
#